data_AF-A0A0H5D246-F1
#
_entry.id   AF-A0A0H5D246-F1
#
_cell.length_a   1.000
_cell.length_b   1.000
_cell.length_c   1.000
_cell.angle_alpha   90.00
_cell.angle_beta   90.00
_cell.angle_gamma   90.00
#
_symmetry.space_group_name_H-M   'P 1'
#
loop_
_entity.id
_entity.type
_entity.pdbx_description
1 polymer ?
#
loop_
_entity_poly.entity_id
_entity_poly.type
_entity_poly.pdbx_seq_one_letter_code
_entity_poly.pdbx_strand_id
1 'polypeptide(L)'
;MKIHSKIEINLPRHAGILCNDPRFQKFAATRCGLPGEQFHSTAAAEYLRTCCGVSSRSELETDHAASSRFNILLTEFDAWVGRIGQLR
;
A
#
# COMPACT_ATOMS: atom_id res chain seq x y z
N MET A 1 27.56 -8.89 -15.84
CA MET A 1 26.46 -7.93 -15.64
C MET A 1 26.09 -7.94 -14.17
N LYS A 2 26.48 -6.91 -13.42
CA LYS A 2 26.32 -6.86 -11.96
C LYS A 2 25.59 -5.58 -11.59
N ILE A 3 24.59 -5.79 -10.73
CA ILE A 3 23.94 -4.83 -9.86
C ILE A 3 22.89 -3.97 -10.57
N HIS A 4 21.69 -4.53 -10.69
CA HIS A 4 20.47 -3.73 -10.59
C HIS A 4 20.64 -2.85 -9.35
N SER A 5 20.69 -1.54 -9.57
CA SER A 5 20.67 -0.49 -8.56
C SER A 5 19.45 -0.73 -7.67
N LYS A 6 19.67 -1.49 -6.60
CA LYS A 6 18.76 -1.64 -5.48
C LYS A 6 18.73 -0.26 -4.83
N ILE A 7 17.90 0.64 -5.36
CA ILE A 7 17.34 1.71 -4.55
C ILE A 7 16.74 0.92 -3.39
N GLU A 8 17.37 0.96 -2.21
CA GLU A 8 16.76 0.47 -0.99
C GLU A 8 15.52 1.32 -0.77
N ILE A 9 14.42 0.92 -1.40
CA ILE A 9 13.11 1.42 -1.04
C ILE A 9 12.93 0.93 0.38
N ASN A 10 13.12 1.85 1.34
CA ASN A 10 12.74 1.62 2.72
C ASN A 10 11.22 1.40 2.72
N LEU A 11 10.81 0.13 2.61
CA LEU A 11 9.42 -0.28 2.52
C LEU A 11 8.57 0.24 3.68
N PRO A 12 9.07 0.31 4.93
CA PRO A 12 8.34 0.90 6.04
C PRO A 12 8.04 2.38 5.83
N ARG A 13 9.02 3.16 5.33
CA ARG A 13 8.85 4.57 4.98
C ARG A 13 7.88 4.73 3.83
N HIS A 14 8.00 3.91 2.78
CA HIS A 14 7.09 3.95 1.64
C HIS A 14 5.64 3.63 2.09
N ALA A 15 5.45 2.58 2.88
CA ALA A 15 4.16 2.27 3.51
C ALA A 15 3.62 3.46 4.33
N GLY A 16 4.50 4.17 5.06
CA GLY A 16 4.15 5.38 5.78
C GLY A 16 3.64 6.51 4.88
N ILE A 17 4.33 6.80 3.78
CA ILE A 17 3.91 7.80 2.80
C ILE A 17 2.58 7.40 2.16
N LEU A 18 2.46 6.13 1.75
CA LEU A 18 1.27 5.58 1.10
C LEU A 18 0.03 5.70 2.00
N CYS A 19 0.14 5.41 3.30
CA CYS A 19 -0.98 5.55 4.24
C CYS A 19 -1.47 7.00 4.38
N ASN A 20 -0.64 7.99 4.04
CA ASN A 20 -1.03 9.39 4.05
C ASN A 20 -1.57 9.87 2.69
N ASP A 21 -1.52 9.06 1.62
CA ASP A 21 -2.09 9.41 0.32
C ASP A 21 -3.63 9.31 0.37
N PRO A 22 -4.38 10.41 0.13
CA PRO A 22 -5.85 10.40 0.09
C PRO A 22 -6.45 9.38 -0.88
N ARG A 23 -5.77 9.09 -1.99
CA ARG A 23 -6.23 8.10 -2.97
C ARG A 23 -6.10 6.70 -2.40
N PHE A 24 -5.00 6.39 -1.72
CA PHE A 24 -4.83 5.10 -1.06
C PHE A 24 -5.83 4.92 0.08
N GLN A 25 -6.13 5.98 0.82
CA GLN A 25 -7.17 5.98 1.85
C GLN A 25 -8.56 5.65 1.29
N LYS A 26 -8.93 6.22 0.12
CA LYS A 26 -10.18 5.89 -0.58
C LYS A 26 -10.18 4.48 -1.15
N PHE A 27 -9.04 4.02 -1.65
CA PHE A 27 -8.85 2.64 -2.09
C PHE A 27 -9.08 1.66 -0.94
N ALA A 28 -8.43 1.88 0.20
CA ALA A 28 -8.61 1.08 1.41
C ALA A 28 -10.07 1.07 1.88
N ALA A 29 -10.73 2.23 1.93
CA ALA A 29 -12.14 2.34 2.27
C ALA A 29 -13.04 1.52 1.33
N THR A 30 -12.82 1.64 0.02
CA THR A 30 -13.55 0.89 -1.01
C THR A 30 -13.33 -0.62 -0.85
N ARG A 31 -12.11 -1.07 -0.56
CA ARG A 31 -11.76 -2.47 -0.32
C ARG A 31 -12.37 -3.02 0.97
N CYS A 32 -12.58 -2.18 1.97
CA CYS A 32 -13.26 -2.50 3.21
C CYS A 32 -14.80 -2.41 3.13
N GLY A 33 -15.37 -2.18 1.94
CA GLY A 33 -16.82 -2.13 1.75
C GLY A 33 -17.46 -0.77 2.05
N LEU A 34 -16.67 0.29 2.14
CA LEU A 34 -17.11 1.67 2.34
C LEU A 34 -16.80 2.51 1.08
N PRO A 35 -17.43 2.24 -0.07
CA PRO A 35 -17.19 3.00 -1.29
C PRO A 35 -17.66 4.45 -1.13
N GLY A 36 -16.85 5.40 -1.59
CA GLY A 36 -17.12 6.85 -1.47
C GLY A 36 -16.57 7.48 -0.19
N GLU A 37 -16.25 6.67 0.83
CA GLU A 37 -15.59 7.13 2.04
C GLU A 37 -14.07 7.26 1.87
N GLN A 38 -13.46 7.98 2.79
CA GLN A 38 -12.02 8.13 2.89
C GLN A 38 -11.56 7.78 4.30
N PHE A 39 -10.65 6.82 4.40
CA PHE A 39 -10.01 6.49 5.67
C PHE A 39 -9.04 7.58 6.11
N HIS A 40 -8.78 7.64 7.41
CA HIS A 40 -7.63 8.39 7.94
C HIS A 40 -6.36 7.53 7.88
N SER A 41 -5.20 8.16 8.09
CA SER A 41 -3.89 7.53 7.93
C SER A 41 -3.67 6.30 8.83
N THR A 42 -4.24 6.29 10.04
CA THR A 42 -4.15 5.11 10.93
C THR A 42 -5.00 3.94 10.46
N ALA A 43 -6.23 4.16 9.97
CA ALA A 43 -7.07 3.10 9.40
C ALA A 43 -6.45 2.53 8.09
N ALA A 44 -5.86 3.40 7.26
CA ALA A 44 -5.11 2.95 6.09
C ALA A 44 -3.87 2.11 6.47
N ALA A 45 -3.20 2.44 7.58
CA ALA A 45 -2.09 1.65 8.08
C ALA A 45 -2.51 0.29 8.64
N GLU A 46 -3.66 0.21 9.32
CA GLU A 46 -4.24 -1.06 9.76
C GLU A 46 -4.63 -1.96 8.58
N TYR A 47 -5.26 -1.38 7.56
CA TYR A 47 -5.55 -2.08 6.31
C TYR A 47 -4.29 -2.64 5.66
N LEU A 48 -3.24 -1.81 5.50
CA LEU A 48 -1.97 -2.23 4.91
C LEU A 48 -1.33 -3.38 5.68
N ARG A 49 -1.28 -3.29 7.02
CA ARG A 49 -0.77 -4.35 7.90
C ARG A 49 -1.53 -5.65 7.72
N THR A 50 -2.85 -5.57 7.69
CA THR A 50 -3.73 -6.73 7.47
C THR A 50 -3.47 -7.39 6.11
N CYS A 51 -3.34 -6.60 5.04
CA CYS A 51 -3.01 -7.12 3.71
C CYS A 51 -1.61 -7.73 3.63
N CYS A 52 -0.63 -7.13 4.30
CA CYS A 52 0.76 -7.60 4.27
C CYS A 52 1.01 -8.76 5.27
N GLY A 53 0.10 -8.97 6.22
CA GLY A 53 0.23 -9.98 7.27
C GLY A 53 1.27 -9.62 8.33
N VAL A 54 1.46 -8.33 8.61
CA VAL A 54 2.47 -7.82 9.56
C VAL A 54 1.83 -7.01 10.68
N SER A 55 2.45 -7.01 11.86
CA SER A 55 1.99 -6.19 12.99
C SER A 55 2.58 -4.77 12.92
N SER A 56 3.77 -4.64 12.34
CA SER A 56 4.50 -3.39 12.16
C SER A 56 5.00 -3.24 10.73
N ARG A 57 5.01 -1.99 10.24
CA ARG A 57 5.55 -1.66 8.92
C ARG A 57 7.05 -1.99 8.80
N SER A 58 7.78 -2.00 9.91
CA SER A 58 9.21 -2.38 9.96
C SER A 58 9.45 -3.82 9.48
N GLU A 59 8.46 -4.71 9.66
CA GLU A 59 8.57 -6.10 9.22
C GLU A 59 8.61 -6.23 7.69
N LEU A 60 8.21 -5.20 6.93
CA LEU A 60 8.29 -5.21 5.47
C LEU A 60 9.74 -5.31 4.96
N GLU A 61 10.74 -4.92 5.75
CA GLU A 61 12.15 -5.03 5.36
C GLU A 61 12.71 -6.43 5.60
N THR A 62 12.21 -7.13 6.63
CA THR A 62 12.76 -8.40 7.09
C THR A 62 11.94 -9.60 6.65
N ASP A 63 10.64 -9.43 6.40
CA ASP A 63 9.74 -10.46 5.89
C ASP A 63 9.54 -10.31 4.38
N HIS A 64 10.20 -11.19 3.61
CA HIS A 64 10.09 -11.25 2.16
C HIS A 64 8.68 -11.57 1.67
N ALA A 65 7.89 -12.34 2.41
CA ALA A 65 6.50 -12.62 2.07
C ALA A 65 5.64 -11.36 2.25
N ALA A 66 5.84 -10.62 3.35
CA ALA A 66 5.17 -9.34 3.56
C ALA A 66 5.55 -8.30 2.50
N SER A 67 6.83 -8.21 2.14
CA SER A 67 7.30 -7.37 1.03
C SER A 67 6.63 -7.73 -0.30
N SER A 68 6.50 -9.02 -0.59
CA SER A 68 5.82 -9.49 -1.81
C SER A 68 4.33 -9.11 -1.82
N ARG A 69 3.63 -9.28 -0.70
CA ARG A 69 2.23 -8.84 -0.54
C ARG A 69 2.08 -7.33 -0.68
N PHE A 70 3.03 -6.56 -0.16
CA PHE A 70 3.03 -5.10 -0.31
C PHE A 70 3.18 -4.68 -1.77
N ASN A 71 4.06 -5.34 -2.55
CA ASN A 71 4.18 -5.08 -3.98
C ASN A 71 2.90 -5.43 -4.77
N ILE A 72 2.21 -6.51 -4.39
CA ILE A 72 0.89 -6.84 -4.96
C ILE A 72 -0.13 -5.75 -4.62
N LEU A 73 -0.17 -5.29 -3.36
CA LEU A 73 -1.05 -4.22 -2.92
C LEU A 73 -0.83 -2.92 -3.71
N LEU A 74 0.42 -2.56 -3.96
CA LEU A 74 0.76 -1.41 -4.81
C LEU A 74 0.25 -1.59 -6.24
N THR A 75 0.44 -2.77 -6.82
CA THR A 75 -0.06 -3.08 -8.17
C THR A 75 -1.58 -2.97 -8.25
N GLU A 76 -2.29 -3.45 -7.24
CA GLU A 76 -3.75 -3.32 -7.16
C GLU A 76 -4.20 -1.87 -7.00
N PHE A 77 -3.48 -1.11 -6.18
CA PHE A 77 -3.73 0.32 -5.99
C PHE A 77 -3.53 1.08 -7.31
N ASP A 78 -2.42 0.85 -8.01
CA ASP A 78 -2.14 1.47 -9.31
C ASP A 78 -3.22 1.10 -10.35
N ALA A 79 -3.66 -0.16 -10.38
CA ALA A 79 -4.76 -0.60 -11.23
C ALA A 79 -6.10 0.03 -10.86
N TRP A 80 -6.33 0.34 -9.59
CA TRP A 80 -7.52 1.05 -9.13
C TRP A 80 -7.47 2.55 -9.45
N VAL A 81 -6.31 3.20 -9.28
CA VAL A 81 -6.09 4.60 -9.67
C VAL A 81 -6.26 4.77 -11.18
N GLY A 82 -5.70 3.85 -11.97
CA GLY A 82 -5.88 3.82 -13.42
C GLY A 82 -7.35 3.67 -13.85
N ARG A 83 -8.16 2.94 -13.08
CA ARG A 83 -9.61 2.84 -13.30
C ARG A 83 -10.36 4.12 -12.93
N ILE A 84 -9.91 4.87 -11.93
CA ILE A 84 -10.53 6.15 -11.54
C ILE A 84 -10.20 7.28 -12.52
N GLY A 85 -9.07 7.20 -13.24
CA GLY A 85 -8.76 8.13 -14.32
C GLY A 85 -9.71 8.06 -15.53
N GLN A 86 -10.48 6.98 -15.67
CA GLN A 86 -11.33 6.72 -16.85
C GLN A 86 -12.82 7.08 -16.63
N LEU A 87 -13.20 7.49 -15.42
CA LEU A 87 -14.51 8.08 -15.12
C LEU A 87 -14.39 9.61 -15.17
N ARG A 88 -14.41 10.18 -16.38
CA ARG A 88 -14.60 11.61 -16.61
C ARG A 88 -15.64 11.83 -17.70
#